data_AF-A0A8T6X551-F1
#
_entry.id   AF-A0A8T6X551-F1
#
_cell.length_a   1.000
_cell.length_b   1.000
_cell.length_c   1.000
_cell.angle_alpha   90.00
_cell.angle_beta   90.00
_cell.angle_gamma   90.00
#
_symmetry.space_group_name_H-M   'P 1'
#
loop_
_entity.id
_entity.type
_entity.pdbx_description
1 polymer ?
#
loop_
_entity_poly.entity_id
_entity_poly.type
_entity_poly.pdbx_seq_one_letter_code
_entity_poly.pdbx_strand_id
1 'polypeptide(L)'
;DFEFPDWMNNLVYPTNEVMEAEGDELFYYLAQLSAMEAVASGTTSFIDNCVNFTKRHVYHTAKAMDDMGFRGAVAKDAVDQSPMDRGFTGPIDEEVSAVREFLGRWKAEGSDLVQAWVGPNGTAKKPNGGATDELLRK
;
A
#
# COMPACT_ATOMS: atom_id res chain seq x y z
N ASP A 1 -21.27 -11.29 12.36
CA ASP A 1 -19.88 -10.89 12.14
C ASP A 1 -19.12 -12.00 11.46
N PHE A 2 -18.32 -11.66 10.45
CA PHE A 2 -17.41 -12.60 9.83
C PHE A 2 -16.15 -12.70 10.69
N GLU A 3 -15.62 -13.91 10.87
CA GLU A 3 -14.25 -14.09 11.35
C GLU A 3 -13.27 -13.50 10.32
N PHE A 4 -12.07 -13.10 10.76
CA PHE A 4 -11.12 -12.40 9.90
C PHE A 4 -10.83 -13.11 8.55
N PRO A 5 -10.58 -14.43 8.50
CA PRO A 5 -10.38 -15.13 7.22
C PRO A 5 -11.62 -15.11 6.32
N ASP A 6 -12.82 -15.21 6.90
CA ASP A 6 -14.07 -15.19 6.15
C ASP A 6 -14.35 -13.78 5.62
N TRP A 7 -14.05 -12.75 6.40
CA TRP A 7 -14.16 -11.36 5.97
C TRP A 7 -13.20 -11.05 4.80
N MET A 8 -11.94 -11.49 4.92
CA MET A 8 -10.96 -11.33 3.86
C MET A 8 -11.39 -12.03 2.57
N ASN A 9 -11.87 -13.28 2.67
CA ASN A 9 -12.24 -14.09 1.50
C ASN A 9 -13.56 -13.70 0.84
N ASN A 10 -14.55 -13.25 1.62
CA ASN A 10 -15.90 -12.96 1.12
C ASN A 10 -16.12 -11.49 0.80
N LEU A 11 -15.31 -10.58 1.36
CA LEU A 11 -15.49 -9.14 1.14
C LEU A 11 -14.23 -8.46 0.60
N VAL A 12 -13.12 -8.51 1.34
CA VAL A 12 -11.94 -7.67 1.02
C VAL A 12 -11.29 -8.06 -0.31
N TYR A 13 -10.94 -9.34 -0.50
CA TYR A 13 -10.26 -9.76 -1.72
C TYR A 13 -11.16 -9.62 -2.97
N PRO A 14 -12.43 -10.06 -2.98
CA PRO A 14 -13.31 -9.85 -4.13
C PRO A 14 -13.48 -8.37 -4.47
N THR A 15 -13.60 -7.49 -3.47
CA THR A 15 -13.73 -6.04 -3.72
C THR A 15 -12.47 -5.49 -4.35
N ASN A 16 -11.29 -5.86 -3.83
CA ASN A 16 -10.02 -5.41 -4.37
C ASN A 16 -9.75 -5.91 -5.79
N GLU A 17 -10.17 -7.14 -6.14
CA GLU A 17 -10.06 -7.67 -7.50
C GLU A 17 -10.94 -6.89 -8.49
N VAL A 18 -12.15 -6.51 -8.07
CA VAL A 18 -13.02 -5.65 -8.90
C VAL A 18 -12.40 -4.25 -9.05
N MET A 19 -11.87 -3.68 -7.97
CA MET A 19 -11.20 -2.38 -8.02
C MET A 19 -9.96 -2.40 -8.93
N GLU A 20 -9.16 -3.46 -8.89
CA GLU A 20 -8.01 -3.66 -9.77
C GLU A 20 -8.41 -3.60 -11.26
N ALA A 21 -9.59 -4.15 -11.61
CA ALA A 21 -10.09 -4.15 -12.99
C ALA A 21 -10.48 -2.76 -13.50
N GLU A 22 -10.79 -1.81 -12.61
CA GLU A 22 -11.11 -0.42 -12.96
C GLU A 22 -9.84 0.43 -13.17
N GLY A 23 -8.68 -0.05 -12.70
CA GLY A 23 -7.37 0.57 -12.90
C GLY A 23 -6.99 1.68 -11.91
N ASP A 24 -5.80 2.23 -12.13
CA ASP A 24 -5.06 3.07 -11.19
C ASP A 24 -5.80 4.33 -10.72
N GLU A 25 -6.56 4.98 -11.62
CA GLU A 25 -7.31 6.21 -11.32
C GLU A 25 -8.35 5.99 -10.21
N LEU A 26 -8.95 4.80 -10.13
CA LEU A 26 -9.90 4.49 -9.06
C LEU A 26 -9.23 4.59 -7.69
N PHE A 27 -8.00 4.08 -7.54
CA PHE A 27 -7.27 4.12 -6.27
C PHE A 27 -6.90 5.55 -5.87
N TYR A 28 -6.57 6.41 -6.85
CA TYR A 28 -6.38 7.84 -6.59
C TYR A 28 -7.64 8.49 -6.00
N TYR A 29 -8.79 8.33 -6.65
CA TYR A 29 -10.03 8.99 -6.19
C TYR A 29 -10.53 8.41 -4.86
N LEU A 30 -10.42 7.10 -4.64
CA LEU A 30 -10.77 6.48 -3.36
C LEU A 30 -9.86 6.95 -2.22
N ALA A 31 -8.57 7.13 -2.49
CA ALA A 31 -7.63 7.72 -1.55
C ALA A 31 -8.01 9.18 -1.23
N GLN A 32 -8.37 10.00 -2.23
CA GLN A 32 -8.86 11.36 -1.99
C GLN A 32 -10.14 11.40 -1.16
N LEU A 33 -11.10 10.51 -1.43
CA LEU A 33 -12.34 10.44 -0.63
C LEU A 33 -12.05 10.07 0.83
N SER A 34 -11.14 9.11 1.04
CA SER A 34 -10.70 8.72 2.40
C SER A 34 -9.99 9.87 3.10
N ALA A 35 -9.15 10.61 2.36
CA ALA A 35 -8.47 11.80 2.83
C ALA A 35 -9.47 12.91 3.21
N MET A 36 -10.48 13.17 2.37
CA MET A 36 -11.53 14.18 2.65
C MET A 36 -12.27 13.90 3.95
N GLU A 37 -12.68 12.65 4.17
CA GLU A 37 -13.32 12.25 5.43
C GLU A 37 -12.38 12.41 6.62
N ALA A 38 -11.11 11.99 6.45
CA ALA A 38 -10.10 12.16 7.48
C ALA A 38 -9.89 13.65 7.84
N VAL A 39 -9.82 14.56 6.86
CA VAL A 39 -9.74 16.02 7.12
C VAL A 39 -10.99 16.52 7.82
N ALA A 40 -12.18 16.12 7.35
CA ALA A 40 -13.45 16.53 7.94
C ALA A 40 -13.58 16.09 9.41
N SER A 41 -12.99 14.94 9.75
CA SER A 41 -12.92 14.43 11.13
C SER A 41 -11.81 15.07 11.99
N GLY A 42 -11.00 15.96 11.43
CA GLY A 42 -9.91 16.65 12.14
C GLY A 42 -8.58 15.88 12.16
N THR A 43 -8.46 14.80 11.38
CA THR A 43 -7.19 14.09 11.18
C THR A 43 -6.26 14.98 10.37
N THR A 44 -5.08 15.28 10.92
CA THR A 44 -4.06 16.13 10.27
C THR A 44 -2.86 15.35 9.76
N SER A 45 -2.74 14.07 10.14
CA SER A 45 -1.69 13.19 9.66
C SER A 45 -2.14 11.73 9.60
N PHE A 46 -1.62 10.98 8.63
CA PHE A 46 -1.91 9.57 8.47
C PHE A 46 -0.65 8.76 8.11
N ILE A 47 -0.72 7.45 8.33
CA ILE A 47 0.19 6.50 7.71
C ILE A 47 -0.69 5.43 7.07
N ASP A 48 -0.53 5.22 5.77
CA ASP A 48 -1.23 4.15 5.05
C ASP A 48 -0.23 3.07 4.63
N ASN A 49 -0.62 1.82 4.84
CA ASN A 49 0.12 0.67 4.35
C ASN A 49 -0.67 0.03 3.20
N CYS A 50 -0.21 0.27 1.98
CA CYS A 50 -0.83 -0.28 0.78
C CYS A 50 -0.46 -1.75 0.63
N VAL A 51 -1.39 -2.65 0.98
CA VAL A 51 -1.25 -4.12 0.98
C VAL A 51 -2.11 -4.79 -0.10
N ASN A 52 -1.85 -6.07 -0.39
CA ASN A 52 -2.61 -6.83 -1.40
C ASN A 52 -2.57 -6.15 -2.78
N PHE A 53 -3.73 -5.87 -3.40
CA PHE A 53 -3.81 -5.20 -4.71
C PHE A 53 -3.46 -3.71 -4.63
N THR A 54 -3.76 -3.02 -3.52
CA THR A 54 -3.48 -1.57 -3.40
C THR A 54 -1.99 -1.27 -3.45
N LYS A 55 -1.11 -2.23 -3.11
CA LYS A 55 0.36 -2.08 -3.18
C LYS A 55 0.88 -1.83 -4.60
N ARG A 56 0.12 -2.19 -5.63
CA ARG A 56 0.43 -1.92 -7.04
C ARG A 56 0.14 -0.47 -7.41
N HIS A 57 -0.81 0.13 -6.69
CA HIS A 57 -1.31 1.50 -6.91
C HIS A 57 -0.77 2.50 -5.90
N VAL A 58 0.22 2.12 -5.09
CA VAL A 58 0.74 2.91 -3.96
C VAL A 58 1.13 4.34 -4.33
N TYR A 59 1.63 4.56 -5.56
CA TYR A 59 1.97 5.89 -6.05
C TYR A 59 0.74 6.78 -6.16
N HIS A 60 -0.38 6.26 -6.67
CA HIS A 60 -1.64 6.99 -6.80
C HIS A 60 -2.21 7.33 -5.42
N THR A 61 -2.11 6.41 -4.45
CA THR A 61 -2.47 6.69 -3.05
C THR A 61 -1.61 7.82 -2.47
N ALA A 62 -0.28 7.75 -2.64
CA ALA A 62 0.63 8.79 -2.15
C ALA A 62 0.32 10.15 -2.80
N LYS A 63 0.09 10.16 -4.12
CA LYS A 63 -0.25 11.38 -4.88
C LYS A 63 -1.57 11.99 -4.43
N ALA A 64 -2.60 11.17 -4.22
CA ALA A 64 -3.90 11.63 -3.73
C ALA A 64 -3.79 12.32 -2.35
N MET A 65 -2.99 11.73 -1.47
CA MET A 65 -2.80 12.25 -0.11
C MET A 65 -1.98 13.54 -0.11
N ASP A 66 -0.97 13.62 -0.98
CA ASP A 66 -0.18 14.84 -1.20
C ASP A 66 -1.03 15.97 -1.77
N ASP A 67 -1.85 15.69 -2.79
CA ASP A 67 -2.77 16.66 -3.40
C ASP A 67 -3.81 17.21 -2.41
N MET A 68 -4.20 16.38 -1.43
CA MET A 68 -5.08 16.77 -0.33
C MET A 68 -4.37 17.53 0.79
N GLY A 69 -3.04 17.69 0.71
CA GLY A 69 -2.23 18.42 1.69
C GLY A 69 -2.03 17.68 3.01
N PHE A 70 -2.16 16.35 3.03
CA PHE A 70 -1.91 15.58 4.25
C PHE A 70 -0.43 15.55 4.61
N ARG A 71 -0.17 15.52 5.92
CA ARG A 71 1.13 15.08 6.44
C ARG A 71 1.10 13.58 6.64
N GLY A 72 2.12 12.85 6.24
CA GLY A 72 2.11 11.42 6.52
C GLY A 72 3.16 10.60 5.83
N ALA A 73 2.86 9.31 5.76
CA ALA A 73 3.63 8.37 4.97
C ALA A 73 2.72 7.37 4.27
N VAL A 74 3.09 6.98 3.06
CA VAL A 74 2.47 5.88 2.34
C VAL A 74 3.53 4.80 2.15
N ALA A 75 3.25 3.62 2.66
CA ALA A 75 4.15 2.49 2.63
C ALA A 75 3.74 1.50 1.53
N LYS A 76 4.71 1.10 0.71
CA LYS A 76 4.53 0.01 -0.25
C LYS A 76 4.84 -1.32 0.42
N ASP A 77 3.86 -2.21 0.39
CA ASP A 77 4.04 -3.58 0.83
C ASP A 77 4.92 -4.39 -0.14
N ALA A 78 5.66 -5.34 0.43
CA ALA A 78 6.54 -6.26 -0.26
C ALA A 78 6.35 -7.66 0.36
N VAL A 79 5.65 -8.53 -0.37
CA VAL A 79 5.26 -9.85 0.11
C VAL A 79 5.51 -10.89 -0.96
N ASP A 80 6.31 -11.87 -0.60
CA ASP A 80 6.67 -13.02 -1.43
C ASP A 80 5.90 -14.29 -1.09
N GLN A 81 5.19 -14.30 0.04
CA GLN A 81 4.39 -15.44 0.49
C GLN A 81 3.13 -15.00 1.24
N SER A 82 1.98 -15.57 0.85
CA SER A 82 0.74 -15.44 1.63
C SER A 82 -0.02 -16.77 1.59
N PRO A 83 -0.51 -17.27 2.75
CA PRO A 83 -1.37 -18.46 2.79
C PRO A 83 -2.75 -18.22 2.15
N MET A 84 -3.08 -16.97 1.82
CA MET A 84 -4.32 -16.54 1.20
C MET A 84 -4.03 -15.78 -0.10
N ASP A 85 -2.93 -16.13 -0.80
CA ASP A 85 -2.56 -15.45 -2.04
C ASP A 85 -3.59 -15.69 -3.15
N ARG A 86 -4.03 -14.59 -3.77
CA ARG A 86 -4.92 -14.58 -4.94
C ARG A 86 -4.23 -13.96 -6.16
N GLY A 87 -2.92 -14.13 -6.24
CA GLY A 87 -2.09 -13.56 -7.29
C GLY A 87 -1.69 -12.11 -7.01
N PHE A 88 -1.61 -11.71 -5.74
CA PHE A 88 -1.08 -10.41 -5.33
C PHE A 88 0.33 -10.50 -4.74
N THR A 89 0.83 -11.69 -4.43
CA THR A 89 2.26 -11.87 -4.10
C THR A 89 3.11 -12.02 -5.36
N GLY A 90 4.39 -11.68 -5.26
CA GLY A 90 5.37 -11.79 -6.35
C GLY A 90 6.72 -12.25 -5.82
N PRO A 91 7.66 -12.67 -6.69
CA PRO A 91 9.02 -12.98 -6.27
C PRO A 91 9.65 -11.84 -5.47
N ILE A 92 10.39 -12.16 -4.39
CA ILE A 92 10.93 -11.14 -3.48
C ILE A 92 11.81 -10.09 -4.20
N ASP A 93 12.57 -10.48 -5.21
CA ASP A 93 13.40 -9.56 -6.00
C ASP A 93 12.55 -8.54 -6.78
N GLU A 94 11.40 -8.97 -7.32
CA GLU A 94 10.45 -8.09 -8.01
C GLU A 94 9.75 -7.15 -7.01
N GLU A 95 9.36 -7.67 -5.84
CA GLU A 95 8.75 -6.87 -4.78
C GLU A 95 9.70 -5.79 -4.26
N VAL A 96 10.98 -6.15 -4.00
CA VAL A 96 12.03 -5.20 -3.60
C VAL A 96 12.29 -4.17 -4.71
N SER A 97 12.36 -4.62 -5.97
CA SER A 97 12.53 -3.71 -7.12
C SER A 97 11.39 -2.70 -7.20
N ALA A 98 10.14 -3.14 -7.07
CA ALA A 98 8.96 -2.28 -7.12
C ALA A 98 8.91 -1.29 -5.94
N VAL A 99 9.37 -1.69 -4.74
CA VAL A 99 9.55 -0.76 -3.61
C VAL A 99 10.59 0.30 -3.93
N ARG A 100 11.75 -0.08 -4.48
CA ARG A 100 12.80 0.89 -4.84
C ARG A 100 12.31 1.86 -5.92
N GLU A 101 11.56 1.39 -6.90
CA GLU A 101 10.95 2.25 -7.92
C GLU A 101 10.00 3.27 -7.28
N PHE A 102 9.10 2.84 -6.39
CA PHE A 102 8.20 3.75 -5.69
C PHE A 102 8.96 4.79 -4.86
N LEU A 103 9.93 4.38 -4.04
CA LEU A 103 10.73 5.28 -3.23
C LEU A 103 11.51 6.29 -4.09
N GLY A 104 12.12 5.81 -5.18
CA GLY A 104 12.90 6.61 -6.10
C GLY A 104 12.05 7.63 -6.85
N ARG A 105 10.91 7.19 -7.37
CA ARG A 105 9.94 8.06 -8.06
C ARG A 105 9.38 9.12 -7.11
N TRP A 106 8.95 8.72 -5.91
CA TRP A 106 8.40 9.66 -4.94
C TRP A 106 9.43 10.70 -4.49
N LYS A 107 10.68 10.29 -4.27
CA LYS A 107 11.78 11.22 -3.96
C LYS A 107 11.99 12.28 -5.06
N ALA A 108 11.70 11.94 -6.32
CA ALA A 108 11.87 12.85 -7.45
C ALA A 108 10.66 13.77 -7.68
N GLU A 109 9.45 13.29 -7.39
CA GLU A 109 8.19 13.92 -7.81
C GLU A 109 7.30 14.42 -6.66
N GLY A 110 7.39 13.79 -5.48
CA GLY A 110 6.52 14.05 -4.34
C GLY A 110 6.97 15.24 -3.48
N SER A 111 6.06 15.72 -2.63
CA SER A 111 6.37 16.78 -1.65
C SER A 111 7.00 16.25 -0.35
N ASP A 112 7.49 17.16 0.48
CA ASP A 112 8.00 16.86 1.83
C ASP A 112 6.89 16.54 2.85
N LEU A 113 5.61 16.75 2.52
CA LEU A 113 4.50 16.49 3.44
C LEU A 113 4.18 15.00 3.57
N VAL A 114 4.28 14.26 2.47
CA VAL A 114 4.04 12.82 2.41
C VAL A 114 5.35 12.10 2.12
N GLN A 115 5.71 11.12 2.94
CA GLN A 115 6.90 10.31 2.74
C GLN A 115 6.57 8.95 2.13
N ALA A 116 7.41 8.46 1.22
CA ALA A 116 7.33 7.10 0.72
C ALA A 116 8.09 6.15 1.64
N TRP A 117 7.42 5.11 2.13
CA TRP A 117 7.98 4.15 3.11
C TRP A 117 7.98 2.71 2.57
N VAL A 118 8.77 1.87 3.25
CA VAL A 118 8.80 0.41 3.05
C VAL A 118 7.84 -0.21 4.05
N GLY A 119 6.84 -0.96 3.59
CA GLY A 119 5.69 -1.42 4.40
C GLY A 119 5.47 -2.93 4.42
N PRO A 120 6.49 -3.77 4.69
CA PRO A 120 6.35 -5.21 4.60
C PRO A 120 5.28 -5.70 5.56
N ASN A 121 4.32 -6.45 5.04
CA ASN A 121 3.32 -7.11 5.84
C ASN A 121 3.83 -8.48 6.32
N GLY A 122 3.43 -8.87 7.54
CA GLY A 122 3.71 -10.18 8.10
C GLY A 122 2.42 -10.88 8.41
N THR A 123 2.09 -11.96 7.69
CA THR A 123 1.05 -12.89 8.15
C THR A 123 1.69 -13.84 9.16
N ALA A 124 1.24 -13.78 10.41
CA ALA A 124 1.83 -14.50 11.53
C ALA A 124 1.72 -16.02 11.36
N LYS A 125 2.69 -16.64 10.67
CA LYS A 125 3.10 -18.03 10.89
C LYS A 125 4.62 -18.23 10.91
N LYS A 126 5.40 -17.36 10.25
CA LYS A 126 6.83 -17.11 10.50
C LYS A 126 7.18 -15.69 10.04
N PRO A 127 7.75 -14.81 10.89
CA PRO A 127 8.26 -13.52 10.44
C PRO A 127 9.54 -13.76 9.65
N ASN A 128 9.41 -14.04 8.36
CA ASN A 128 10.58 -14.15 7.48
C ASN A 128 10.84 -12.77 6.89
N GLY A 129 11.80 -12.06 7.48
CA GLY A 129 12.48 -10.93 6.86
C GLY A 129 11.56 -9.80 6.41
N GLY A 130 10.97 -9.06 7.37
CA GLY A 130 10.62 -7.67 7.08
C GLY A 130 11.87 -7.02 6.47
N ALA A 131 11.73 -6.38 5.30
CA ALA A 131 12.83 -5.85 4.50
C ALA A 131 13.87 -5.14 5.39
N THR A 132 14.92 -5.87 5.76
CA THR A 132 16.03 -5.29 6.50
C THR A 132 16.80 -4.43 5.53
N ASP A 133 17.40 -3.36 6.05
CA ASP A 133 18.20 -2.36 5.32
C ASP A 133 19.25 -3.00 4.38
N GLU A 134 19.69 -4.23 4.68
CA GLU A 134 20.61 -5.04 3.85
C GLU A 134 20.06 -5.38 2.45
N LEU A 135 18.77 -5.66 2.29
CA LEU A 135 18.16 -5.97 0.98
C LEU A 135 17.92 -4.72 0.14
N LEU A 136 17.86 -3.54 0.76
CA LEU A 136 17.61 -2.27 0.07
C LEU A 136 18.89 -1.60 -0.46
N ARG A 137 20.08 -2.06 -0.05
CA ARG A 137 21.38 -1.44 -0.34
C ARG A 137 22.17 -2.03 -1.52
N LYS A 138 21.71 -3.13 -2.14
CA LYS A 138 22.33 -3.72 -3.33
C LYS A 138 21.96 -2.98 -4.60
#